data_AF-A0A959C6X9-F1
#
_entry.id   AF-A0A959C6X9-F1
#
_cell.length_a   1.000
_cell.length_b   1.000
_cell.length_c   1.000
_cell.angle_alpha   90.00
_cell.angle_beta   90.00
_cell.angle_gamma   90.00
#
_symmetry.space_group_name_H-M   'P 1'
#
loop_
_entity.id
_entity.type
_entity.pdbx_description
1 polymer ?
#
loop_
_entity_poly.entity_id
_entity_poly.type
_entity_poly.pdbx_seq_one_letter_code
_entity_poly.pdbx_strand_id
1 'polypeptide(L)'
;MEKYFEVFVNGYRGYARYLWHEVLHPHWGNYFYWLIGISAVVYVLELLFPWRKNQHAIRKDFWLDMFYMFFNFFLFGLVGYAAVSDVFVNAFNDLLASVLGIRNLVAINIAELPRWSQLLTLFIVRDFIQWNTHRLLHRVPWLWKFHKVHHSVEQMGFAAHLRYHFMETIVYRSIEYIPLAMIGFGIQDFILVHLFTLTIGHLNHANIYLPLGPLQYIFNSPQMHIWHHSKELPRGSYGVNYG
;
A
#
# COMPACT_ATOMS: atom_id res chain seq x y z
N MET A 1 -13.47 -29.39 7.08
CA MET A 1 -14.37 -28.21 7.22
C MET A 1 -14.20 -27.55 8.58
N GLU A 2 -14.21 -28.32 9.68
CA GLU A 2 -14.03 -27.79 11.05
C GLU A 2 -12.75 -26.95 11.23
N LYS A 3 -11.58 -27.47 10.80
CA LYS A 3 -10.29 -26.72 10.84
C LYS A 3 -10.40 -25.30 10.27
N TYR A 4 -10.93 -25.15 9.05
CA TYR A 4 -10.97 -23.84 8.39
C TYR A 4 -12.02 -22.90 8.98
N PHE A 5 -13.11 -23.45 9.53
CA PHE A 5 -14.07 -22.66 10.28
C PHE A 5 -13.44 -22.10 11.57
N GLU A 6 -12.66 -22.90 12.29
CA GLU A 6 -11.91 -22.43 13.46
C GLU A 6 -10.86 -21.37 13.08
N VAL A 7 -10.11 -21.59 12.01
CA VAL A 7 -9.15 -20.59 11.47
C VAL A 7 -9.87 -19.28 11.16
N PHE A 8 -11.05 -19.33 10.53
CA PHE A 8 -11.84 -18.14 10.23
C PHE A 8 -12.24 -17.38 11.51
N VAL A 9 -12.83 -18.07 12.49
CA VAL A 9 -13.30 -17.46 13.74
C VAL A 9 -12.12 -16.88 14.52
N ASN A 10 -11.01 -17.61 14.58
CA ASN A 10 -9.79 -17.18 15.27
C ASN A 10 -9.12 -16.00 14.56
N GLY A 11 -9.05 -16.00 13.23
CA GLY A 11 -8.51 -14.90 12.44
C GLY A 11 -9.32 -13.62 12.63
N TYR A 12 -10.65 -13.72 12.61
CA TYR A 12 -11.53 -12.58 12.89
C TYR A 12 -11.31 -12.00 14.28
N ARG A 13 -11.43 -12.84 15.32
CA ARG A 13 -11.27 -12.42 16.73
C ARG A 13 -9.85 -11.95 17.03
N GLY A 14 -8.86 -12.57 16.41
CA GLY A 14 -7.45 -12.20 16.49
C GLY A 14 -7.22 -10.80 15.95
N TYR A 15 -7.66 -10.55 14.71
CA TYR A 15 -7.52 -9.24 14.08
C TYR A 15 -8.30 -8.14 14.83
N ALA A 16 -9.51 -8.43 15.29
CA ALA A 16 -10.29 -7.46 16.08
C ALA A 16 -9.60 -7.06 17.38
N ARG A 17 -9.05 -8.05 18.12
CA ARG A 17 -8.25 -7.77 19.34
C ARG A 17 -6.97 -7.02 19.02
N TYR A 18 -6.27 -7.40 17.95
CA TYR A 18 -5.07 -6.71 17.49
C TYR A 18 -5.35 -5.23 17.22
N LEU A 19 -6.35 -4.93 16.38
CA LEU A 19 -6.68 -3.55 16.03
C LEU A 19 -7.13 -2.74 17.26
N TRP A 20 -7.95 -3.34 18.14
CA TRP A 20 -8.34 -2.70 19.40
C TRP A 20 -7.13 -2.38 20.28
N HIS A 21 -6.19 -3.31 20.39
CA HIS A 21 -4.95 -3.11 21.13
C HIS A 21 -4.08 -2.01 20.52
N GLU A 22 -3.86 -2.02 19.19
CA GLU A 22 -3.09 -1.00 18.48
C GLU A 22 -3.68 0.40 18.68
N VAL A 23 -5.01 0.55 18.68
CA VAL A 23 -5.65 1.85 18.86
C VAL A 23 -5.54 2.34 20.31
N LEU A 24 -5.55 1.45 21.30
CA LEU A 24 -5.54 1.84 22.72
C LEU A 24 -4.15 1.94 23.36
N HIS A 25 -3.15 1.27 22.79
CA HIS A 25 -1.82 1.16 23.39
C HIS A 25 -0.75 1.63 22.38
N PRO A 26 -0.50 2.94 22.26
CA PRO A 26 0.53 3.47 21.38
C PRO A 26 1.92 2.92 21.77
N HIS A 27 2.69 2.47 20.78
CA HIS A 27 4.10 2.09 20.95
C HIS A 27 4.90 2.35 19.66
N TRP A 28 6.22 2.27 19.74
CA TRP A 28 7.13 2.60 18.62
C TRP A 28 6.97 1.72 17.36
N GLY A 29 6.39 0.54 17.49
CA GLY A 29 6.14 -0.38 16.37
C GLY A 29 4.72 -0.28 15.80
N ASN A 30 3.90 0.63 16.31
CA ASN A 30 2.47 0.68 16.05
C ASN A 30 2.17 1.33 14.71
N TYR A 31 1.71 0.54 13.74
CA TYR A 31 1.47 1.02 12.38
C TYR A 31 0.35 2.06 12.30
N PHE A 32 -0.67 1.96 13.17
CA PHE A 32 -1.79 2.89 13.21
C PHE A 32 -1.32 4.33 13.50
N TYR A 33 -0.49 4.49 14.52
CA TYR A 33 0.07 5.81 14.85
C TYR A 33 1.14 6.28 13.87
N TRP A 34 1.93 5.37 13.29
CA TRP A 34 2.87 5.74 12.23
C TRP A 34 2.18 6.27 10.98
N LEU A 35 1.06 5.67 10.57
CA LEU A 35 0.24 6.19 9.47
C LEU A 35 -0.21 7.62 9.79
N ILE A 36 -0.79 7.85 10.97
CA ILE A 36 -1.21 9.19 11.40
C ILE A 36 -0.04 10.18 11.39
N GLY A 37 1.11 9.78 11.95
CA GLY A 37 2.31 10.62 12.04
C GLY A 37 2.84 11.01 10.66
N ILE A 38 3.02 10.05 9.76
CA ILE A 38 3.49 10.30 8.38
C ILE A 38 2.49 11.18 7.63
N SER A 39 1.19 10.87 7.72
CA SER A 39 0.13 11.68 7.14
C SER A 39 0.16 13.12 7.65
N ALA A 40 0.32 13.33 8.96
CA ALA A 40 0.40 14.65 9.56
C ALA A 40 1.64 15.41 9.09
N VAL A 41 2.81 14.76 9.02
CA VAL A 41 4.05 15.37 8.52
C VAL A 41 3.89 15.83 7.08
N VAL A 42 3.40 14.96 6.19
CA VAL A 42 3.23 15.32 4.77
C VAL A 42 2.15 16.39 4.61
N TYR A 43 1.07 16.33 5.38
CA TYR A 43 0.05 17.39 5.37
C TYR A 43 0.62 18.74 5.81
N VAL A 44 1.42 18.78 6.88
CA VAL A 44 2.11 20.01 7.31
C VAL A 44 3.03 20.54 6.19
N LEU A 45 3.76 19.66 5.50
CA LEU A 45 4.57 20.07 4.35
C LEU A 45 3.73 20.65 3.21
N GLU A 46 2.54 20.10 2.93
CA GLU A 46 1.61 20.69 1.96
C GLU A 46 1.12 22.09 2.35
N LEU A 47 0.89 22.31 3.65
CA LEU A 47 0.43 23.61 4.16
C LEU A 47 1.55 24.66 4.15
N LEU A 48 2.78 24.25 4.46
CA LEU A 48 3.94 25.14 4.50
C LEU A 48 4.48 25.46 3.10
N PHE A 49 4.44 24.49 2.19
CA PHE A 49 5.03 24.60 0.84
C PHE A 49 4.05 24.19 -0.28
N PRO A 50 2.85 24.82 -0.36
CA PRO A 50 1.85 24.44 -1.34
C PRO A 50 2.30 24.80 -2.76
N TRP A 51 2.25 23.82 -3.67
CA TRP A 51 2.45 24.07 -5.10
C TRP A 51 1.25 24.82 -5.71
N ARG A 52 0.03 24.29 -5.53
CA ARG A 52 -1.23 24.97 -5.87
C ARG A 52 -1.67 25.85 -4.69
N LYS A 53 -1.29 27.12 -4.72
CA LYS A 53 -1.55 28.10 -3.63
C LYS A 53 -3.02 28.43 -3.40
N ASN A 54 -3.87 28.23 -4.40
CA ASN A 54 -5.31 28.52 -4.32
C ASN A 54 -6.15 27.33 -3.84
N GLN A 55 -5.52 26.20 -3.51
CA GLN A 55 -6.23 25.03 -2.95
C GLN A 55 -6.38 25.20 -1.43
N HIS A 56 -7.58 25.01 -0.91
CA HIS A 56 -7.84 25.07 0.53
C HIS A 56 -7.10 23.96 1.29
N ALA A 57 -6.73 24.25 2.55
CA ALA A 57 -6.10 23.28 3.46
C ALA A 57 -6.96 22.01 3.61
N ILE A 58 -8.23 22.19 3.95
CA ILE A 58 -9.24 21.13 3.86
C ILE A 58 -9.84 21.20 2.46
N ARG A 59 -9.25 20.44 1.54
CA ARG A 59 -9.69 20.35 0.14
C ARG A 59 -10.98 19.56 -0.02
N LYS A 60 -11.56 19.59 -1.23
CA LYS A 60 -12.70 18.74 -1.59
C LYS A 60 -12.37 17.27 -1.31
N ASP A 61 -13.34 16.57 -0.73
CA ASP A 61 -13.26 15.15 -0.36
C ASP A 61 -12.18 14.79 0.68
N PHE A 62 -11.59 15.75 1.40
CA PHE A 62 -10.55 15.47 2.40
C PHE A 62 -10.95 14.37 3.41
N TRP A 63 -12.16 14.46 3.97
CA TRP A 63 -12.66 13.46 4.92
C TRP A 63 -13.00 12.12 4.28
N LEU A 64 -13.38 12.11 3.01
CA LEU A 64 -13.61 10.87 2.27
C LEU A 64 -12.28 10.14 2.05
N ASP A 65 -11.22 10.86 1.70
CA ASP A 65 -9.89 10.28 1.53
C ASP A 65 -9.32 9.77 2.87
N MET A 66 -9.56 10.49 3.98
CA MET A 66 -9.28 10.00 5.33
C MET A 66 -10.05 8.71 5.65
N PHE A 67 -11.34 8.65 5.30
CA PHE A 67 -12.13 7.44 5.48
C PHE A 67 -11.50 6.26 4.72
N TYR A 68 -11.17 6.42 3.44
CA TYR A 68 -10.54 5.36 2.66
C TYR A 68 -9.20 4.91 3.23
N MET A 69 -8.38 5.84 3.72
CA MET A 69 -7.11 5.54 4.38
C MET A 69 -7.30 4.59 5.57
N PHE A 70 -8.20 4.89 6.49
CA PHE A 70 -8.44 4.02 7.65
C PHE A 70 -9.24 2.76 7.28
N PHE A 71 -10.16 2.88 6.33
CA PHE A 71 -10.95 1.74 5.86
C PHE A 71 -10.06 0.68 5.23
N ASN A 72 -9.24 1.05 4.25
CA ASN A 72 -8.43 0.09 3.51
C ASN A 72 -7.32 -0.56 4.36
N PHE A 73 -6.74 0.17 5.32
CA PHE A 73 -5.68 -0.38 6.18
C PHE A 73 -6.16 -1.13 7.42
N PHE A 74 -7.32 -0.76 7.97
CA PHE A 74 -7.78 -1.30 9.26
C PHE A 74 -9.19 -1.86 9.19
N LEU A 75 -10.19 -1.07 8.79
CA LEU A 75 -11.59 -1.48 8.93
C LEU A 75 -11.97 -2.59 7.95
N PHE A 76 -11.36 -2.65 6.77
CA PHE A 76 -11.62 -3.70 5.78
C PHE A 76 -11.28 -5.10 6.33
N GLY A 77 -10.23 -5.20 7.16
CA GLY A 77 -9.91 -6.44 7.89
C GLY A 77 -11.07 -6.91 8.78
N LEU A 78 -11.76 -5.98 9.47
CA LEU A 78 -12.91 -6.25 10.34
C LEU A 78 -14.19 -6.62 9.58
N VAL A 79 -14.28 -6.34 8.27
CA VAL A 79 -15.41 -6.78 7.43
C VAL A 79 -15.32 -8.29 7.12
N GLY A 80 -14.20 -8.93 7.49
CA GLY A 80 -13.97 -10.36 7.30
C GLY A 80 -12.76 -10.67 6.42
N TYR A 81 -12.13 -9.65 5.82
CA TYR A 81 -10.96 -9.83 4.97
C TYR A 81 -9.82 -10.57 5.71
N ALA A 82 -9.50 -10.18 6.95
CA ALA A 82 -8.46 -10.84 7.73
C ALA A 82 -8.76 -12.33 7.96
N ALA A 83 -10.00 -12.65 8.34
CA ALA A 83 -10.43 -14.03 8.57
C ALA A 83 -10.40 -14.88 7.29
N VAL A 84 -10.87 -14.33 6.16
CA VAL A 84 -10.82 -15.01 4.86
C VAL A 84 -9.38 -15.20 4.39
N SER A 85 -8.52 -14.20 4.57
CA SER A 85 -7.09 -14.28 4.24
C SER A 85 -6.38 -15.34 5.06
N ASP A 86 -6.65 -15.45 6.36
CA ASP A 86 -6.05 -16.51 7.21
C ASP A 86 -6.47 -17.90 6.74
N VAL A 87 -7.75 -18.10 6.41
CA VAL A 87 -8.24 -19.37 5.85
C VAL A 87 -7.53 -19.68 4.53
N PHE A 88 -7.43 -18.69 3.63
CA PHE A 88 -6.77 -18.87 2.34
C PHE A 88 -5.29 -19.24 2.51
N VAL A 89 -4.55 -18.53 3.36
CA VAL A 89 -3.12 -18.79 3.62
C VAL A 89 -2.92 -20.20 4.20
N ASN A 90 -3.75 -20.61 5.17
CA ASN A 90 -3.66 -21.95 5.74
C ASN A 90 -4.00 -23.03 4.70
N ALA A 91 -5.05 -22.85 3.92
CA ALA A 91 -5.44 -23.79 2.87
C ALA A 91 -4.38 -23.89 1.77
N PHE A 92 -3.78 -22.77 1.39
CA PHE A 92 -2.69 -22.73 0.42
C PHE A 92 -1.44 -23.46 0.94
N ASN A 93 -1.05 -23.23 2.19
CA ASN A 93 0.09 -23.91 2.80
C ASN A 93 -0.17 -25.42 2.97
N ASP A 94 -1.37 -25.83 3.36
CA ASP A 94 -1.76 -27.25 3.43
C ASP A 94 -1.70 -27.92 2.04
N LEU A 95 -2.16 -27.22 1.00
CA LEU A 95 -2.08 -27.70 -0.38
C LEU A 95 -0.62 -27.89 -0.81
N LEU A 96 0.23 -26.90 -0.57
CA LEU A 96 1.66 -26.99 -0.89
C LEU A 96 2.34 -28.13 -0.14
N ALA A 97 2.02 -28.31 1.15
CA ALA A 97 2.61 -29.37 1.97
C ALA A 97 2.13 -30.77 1.53
N SER A 98 0.86 -30.92 1.17
CA SER A 98 0.28 -32.22 0.80
C SER A 98 0.56 -32.64 -0.64
N VAL A 99 0.59 -31.68 -1.58
CA VAL A 99 0.76 -31.96 -3.01
C VAL A 99 2.22 -31.85 -3.45
N LEU A 100 2.93 -30.84 -2.96
CA LEU A 100 4.31 -30.54 -3.40
C LEU A 100 5.37 -30.84 -2.33
N GLY A 101 4.97 -31.20 -1.11
CA GLY A 101 5.88 -31.40 0.01
C GLY A 101 6.53 -30.12 0.55
N ILE A 102 6.10 -28.94 0.08
CA ILE A 102 6.68 -27.65 0.48
C ILE A 102 6.04 -27.20 1.80
N ARG A 103 6.85 -27.15 2.87
CA ARG A 103 6.42 -26.72 4.22
C ARG A 103 6.98 -25.36 4.65
N ASN A 104 7.97 -24.86 3.91
CA ASN A 104 8.56 -23.54 4.10
C ASN A 104 8.64 -22.86 2.73
N LEU A 105 8.04 -21.67 2.62
CA LEU A 105 8.04 -20.89 1.38
C LEU A 105 9.35 -20.16 1.14
N VAL A 106 10.15 -19.92 2.19
CA VAL A 106 11.41 -19.18 2.08
C VAL A 106 12.37 -19.95 1.17
N ALA A 107 12.65 -19.36 0.01
CA ALA A 107 13.58 -19.88 -0.98
C ALA A 107 14.92 -19.14 -0.94
N ILE A 108 14.90 -17.85 -0.63
CA ILE A 108 16.08 -16.98 -0.56
C ILE A 108 16.12 -16.36 0.82
N ASN A 109 17.12 -16.72 1.63
CA ASN A 109 17.31 -16.11 2.94
C ASN A 109 18.31 -14.95 2.84
N ILE A 110 17.88 -13.74 3.21
CA ILE A 110 18.74 -12.55 3.21
C ILE A 110 19.12 -12.10 4.63
N ALA A 111 18.70 -12.83 5.66
CA ALA A 111 18.90 -12.44 7.06
C ALA A 111 20.39 -12.32 7.45
N GLU A 112 21.29 -13.00 6.74
CA GLU A 112 22.75 -12.93 6.96
C GLU A 112 23.42 -11.72 6.28
N LEU A 113 22.73 -11.05 5.34
CA LEU A 113 23.27 -9.86 4.69
C LEU A 113 23.31 -8.67 5.66
N PRO A 114 24.19 -7.67 5.44
CA PRO A 114 24.12 -6.42 6.19
C PRO A 114 22.71 -5.80 6.11
N ARG A 115 22.22 -5.25 7.23
CA ARG A 115 20.84 -4.74 7.33
C ARG A 115 20.44 -3.77 6.21
N TRP A 116 21.36 -2.89 5.79
CA TRP A 116 21.10 -1.95 4.69
C TRP A 116 20.82 -2.68 3.36
N SER A 117 21.51 -3.80 3.10
CA SER A 117 21.29 -4.62 1.91
C SER A 117 19.94 -5.33 2.00
N GLN A 118 19.54 -5.79 3.19
CA GLN A 118 18.22 -6.40 3.38
C GLN A 118 17.10 -5.41 3.06
N LEU A 119 17.18 -4.21 3.63
CA LEU A 119 16.21 -3.14 3.42
C LEU A 119 16.16 -2.72 1.94
N LEU A 120 17.32 -2.58 1.29
CA LEU A 120 17.40 -2.22 -0.12
C LEU A 120 16.80 -3.30 -1.03
N THR A 121 17.14 -4.57 -0.81
CA THR A 121 16.57 -5.70 -1.56
C THR A 121 15.05 -5.73 -1.39
N LEU A 122 14.57 -5.62 -0.16
CA LEU A 122 13.14 -5.66 0.14
C LEU A 122 12.40 -4.47 -0.47
N PHE A 123 13.00 -3.27 -0.43
CA PHE A 123 12.48 -2.08 -1.10
C PHE A 123 12.37 -2.29 -2.61
N ILE A 124 13.45 -2.70 -3.28
CA ILE A 124 13.46 -2.89 -4.75
C ILE A 124 12.45 -3.94 -5.18
N VAL A 125 12.41 -5.10 -4.52
CA VAL A 125 11.48 -6.18 -4.88
C VAL A 125 10.04 -5.71 -4.69
N ARG A 126 9.74 -5.09 -3.55
CA ARG A 126 8.38 -4.62 -3.28
C ARG A 126 7.98 -3.49 -4.23
N ASP A 127 8.83 -2.51 -4.46
CA ASP A 127 8.58 -1.42 -5.41
C ASP A 127 8.30 -1.95 -6.82
N PHE A 128 9.12 -2.90 -7.30
CA PHE A 128 8.92 -3.55 -8.59
C PHE A 128 7.56 -4.27 -8.69
N ILE A 129 7.15 -4.98 -7.63
CA ILE A 129 5.83 -5.64 -7.58
C ILE A 129 4.70 -4.60 -7.59
N GLN A 130 4.83 -3.53 -6.80
CA GLN A 130 3.82 -2.48 -6.72
C GLN A 130 3.67 -1.74 -8.04
N TRP A 131 4.78 -1.41 -8.68
CA TRP A 131 4.81 -0.76 -9.98
C TRP A 131 4.16 -1.63 -11.07
N ASN A 132 4.48 -2.93 -11.15
CA ASN A 132 3.84 -3.82 -12.11
C ASN A 132 2.35 -4.01 -11.82
N THR A 133 1.97 -4.11 -10.54
CA THR A 133 0.56 -4.21 -10.15
C THR A 133 -0.20 -2.96 -10.56
N HIS A 134 0.35 -1.78 -10.34
CA HIS A 134 -0.24 -0.51 -10.77
C HIS A 134 -0.40 -0.43 -12.29
N ARG A 135 0.63 -0.85 -13.04
CA ARG A 135 0.53 -0.97 -14.51
C ARG A 135 -0.58 -1.92 -14.96
N LEU A 136 -0.77 -3.04 -14.27
CA LEU A 136 -1.87 -3.97 -14.54
C LEU A 136 -3.23 -3.32 -14.26
N LEU A 137 -3.36 -2.56 -13.16
CA LEU A 137 -4.57 -1.82 -12.82
C LEU A 137 -4.97 -0.82 -13.92
N HIS A 138 -4.00 -0.22 -14.60
CA HIS A 138 -4.23 0.67 -15.74
C HIS A 138 -4.49 -0.04 -17.07
N ARG A 139 -3.90 -1.22 -17.28
CA ARG A 139 -3.91 -1.91 -18.58
C ARG A 139 -5.09 -2.88 -18.73
N VAL A 140 -5.53 -3.50 -17.64
CA VAL A 140 -6.58 -4.53 -17.68
C VAL A 140 -7.95 -3.88 -17.43
N PRO A 141 -8.92 -3.91 -18.37
CA PRO A 141 -10.19 -3.21 -18.22
C PRO A 141 -11.00 -3.60 -16.98
N TRP A 142 -10.92 -4.85 -16.54
CA TRP A 142 -11.58 -5.30 -15.31
C TRP A 142 -10.94 -4.67 -14.06
N LEU A 143 -9.61 -4.64 -13.97
CA LEU A 143 -8.89 -4.04 -12.85
C LEU A 143 -9.07 -2.51 -12.80
N TRP A 144 -9.12 -1.86 -13.97
CA TRP A 144 -9.38 -0.43 -14.08
C TRP A 144 -10.71 0.00 -13.44
N LYS A 145 -11.73 -0.89 -13.42
CA LYS A 145 -13.01 -0.59 -12.75
C LYS A 145 -12.85 -0.26 -11.27
N PHE A 146 -11.82 -0.82 -10.62
CA PHE A 146 -11.46 -0.53 -9.25
C PHE A 146 -10.58 0.71 -9.18
N HIS A 147 -9.50 0.73 -9.96
CA HIS A 147 -8.50 1.79 -9.92
C HIS A 147 -9.01 3.17 -10.36
N LYS A 148 -10.08 3.24 -11.16
CA LYS A 148 -10.72 4.53 -11.47
C LYS A 148 -11.27 5.27 -10.24
N VAL A 149 -11.50 4.58 -9.11
CA VAL A 149 -11.83 5.24 -7.83
C VAL A 149 -10.66 6.07 -7.34
N HIS A 150 -9.44 5.56 -7.48
CA HIS A 150 -8.22 6.30 -7.21
C HIS A 150 -8.07 7.52 -8.12
N HIS A 151 -8.32 7.34 -9.42
CA HIS A 151 -8.29 8.42 -10.41
C HIS A 151 -9.50 9.36 -10.37
N SER A 152 -10.44 9.18 -9.42
CA SER A 152 -11.60 10.07 -9.28
C SER A 152 -11.32 11.34 -8.50
N VAL A 153 -10.08 11.51 -8.00
CA VAL A 153 -9.69 12.64 -7.16
C VAL A 153 -9.64 13.93 -7.99
N GLU A 154 -10.48 14.90 -7.64
CA GLU A 154 -10.50 16.21 -8.32
C GLU A 154 -9.47 17.20 -7.77
N GLN A 155 -9.20 17.15 -6.46
CA GLN A 155 -8.21 18.00 -5.80
C GLN A 155 -7.16 17.09 -5.15
N MET A 156 -5.98 17.04 -5.74
CA MET A 156 -4.89 16.20 -5.25
C MET A 156 -4.29 16.76 -3.95
N GLY A 157 -4.03 15.86 -3.01
CA GLY A 157 -3.21 16.10 -1.82
C GLY A 157 -2.92 14.77 -1.12
N PHE A 158 -2.06 14.76 -0.09
CA PHE A 158 -1.43 13.53 0.44
C PHE A 158 -2.40 12.34 0.61
N ALA A 159 -3.60 12.60 1.12
CA ALA A 159 -4.61 11.60 1.45
C ALA A 159 -5.18 10.86 0.23
N ALA A 160 -5.15 11.51 -0.94
CA ALA A 160 -5.62 10.96 -2.21
C ALA A 160 -4.87 9.67 -2.56
N HIS A 161 -3.64 9.52 -2.06
CA HIS A 161 -2.85 8.30 -2.14
C HIS A 161 -3.64 7.05 -1.78
N LEU A 162 -4.48 7.13 -0.75
CA LEU A 162 -5.13 5.97 -0.16
C LEU A 162 -6.63 5.90 -0.48
N ARG A 163 -7.15 6.84 -1.27
CA ARG A 163 -8.48 6.75 -1.87
C ARG A 163 -8.42 5.74 -3.00
N TYR A 164 -8.71 4.49 -2.71
CA TYR A 164 -8.77 3.42 -3.71
C TYR A 164 -9.81 2.38 -3.31
N HIS A 165 -10.29 1.61 -4.29
CA HIS A 165 -11.31 0.61 -4.03
C HIS A 165 -10.72 -0.58 -3.25
N PHE A 166 -11.41 -1.12 -2.25
CA PHE A 166 -10.87 -2.20 -1.38
C PHE A 166 -10.39 -3.44 -2.14
N MET A 167 -10.93 -3.70 -3.33
CA MET A 167 -10.46 -4.78 -4.22
C MET A 167 -8.99 -4.60 -4.64
N GLU A 168 -8.49 -3.36 -4.69
CA GLU A 168 -7.07 -3.11 -4.91
C GLU A 168 -6.24 -3.67 -3.76
N THR A 169 -6.68 -3.57 -2.50
CA THR A 169 -6.04 -4.27 -1.37
C THR A 169 -5.95 -5.77 -1.64
N ILE A 170 -7.02 -6.41 -2.12
CA ILE A 170 -7.01 -7.84 -2.44
C ILE A 170 -5.99 -8.15 -3.55
N VAL A 171 -6.00 -7.37 -4.64
CA VAL A 171 -5.09 -7.57 -5.78
C VAL A 171 -3.63 -7.38 -5.38
N TYR A 172 -3.29 -6.26 -4.74
CA TYR A 172 -1.92 -5.97 -4.29
C TYR A 172 -1.43 -7.05 -3.32
N ARG A 173 -2.21 -7.41 -2.30
CA ARG A 173 -1.79 -8.42 -1.32
C ARG A 173 -1.63 -9.81 -1.93
N SER A 174 -2.49 -10.18 -2.89
CA SER A 174 -2.38 -11.49 -3.55
C SER A 174 -1.13 -11.60 -4.41
N ILE A 175 -0.77 -10.53 -5.14
CA ILE A 175 0.43 -10.50 -5.99
C ILE A 175 1.70 -10.37 -5.13
N GLU A 176 1.67 -9.58 -4.06
CA GLU A 176 2.81 -9.40 -3.14
C GLU A 176 3.11 -10.66 -2.31
N TYR A 177 2.10 -11.46 -1.97
CA TYR A 177 2.24 -12.55 -0.99
C TYR A 177 3.31 -13.57 -1.36
N ILE A 178 3.23 -14.19 -2.55
CA ILE A 178 4.16 -15.28 -2.92
C ILE A 178 5.60 -14.78 -3.05
N PRO A 179 5.91 -13.72 -3.83
CA PRO A 179 7.30 -13.27 -3.99
C PRO A 179 7.94 -12.86 -2.66
N LEU A 180 7.20 -12.20 -1.78
CA LEU A 180 7.74 -11.78 -0.49
C LEU A 180 7.84 -12.94 0.50
N ALA A 181 6.89 -13.88 0.51
CA ALA A 181 6.99 -15.09 1.34
C ALA A 181 8.18 -16.00 0.95
N MET A 182 8.67 -15.88 -0.29
CA MET A 182 9.87 -16.58 -0.75
C MET A 182 11.18 -15.95 -0.28
N ILE A 183 11.16 -14.74 0.29
CA ILE A 183 12.34 -14.04 0.78
C ILE A 183 12.31 -14.03 2.31
N GLY A 184 13.33 -14.58 2.95
CA GLY A 184 13.46 -14.59 4.41
C GLY A 184 13.99 -13.26 4.92
N PHE A 185 13.12 -12.45 5.53
CA PHE A 185 13.46 -11.16 6.17
C PHE A 185 12.72 -10.98 7.50
N GLY A 186 13.21 -10.06 8.34
CA GLY A 186 12.56 -9.72 9.61
C GLY A 186 11.27 -8.91 9.42
N ILE A 187 10.25 -9.19 10.22
CA ILE A 187 8.97 -8.44 10.18
C ILE A 187 9.17 -6.93 10.41
N GLN A 188 10.16 -6.56 11.22
CA GLN A 188 10.50 -5.16 11.47
C GLN A 188 11.05 -4.47 10.21
N ASP A 189 11.88 -5.16 9.43
CA ASP A 189 12.44 -4.60 8.19
C ASP A 189 11.35 -4.42 7.13
N PHE A 190 10.37 -5.33 7.07
CA PHE A 190 9.18 -5.16 6.25
C PHE A 190 8.36 -3.94 6.65
N ILE A 191 8.08 -3.77 7.94
CA ILE A 191 7.33 -2.59 8.43
C ILE A 191 8.09 -1.31 8.09
N LEU A 192 9.41 -1.26 8.25
CA LEU A 192 10.21 -0.09 7.91
C LEU A 192 10.13 0.25 6.42
N VAL A 193 10.30 -0.74 5.53
CA VAL A 193 10.16 -0.54 4.08
C VAL A 193 8.73 -0.12 3.73
N HIS A 194 7.72 -0.70 4.39
CA HIS A 194 6.32 -0.33 4.19
C HIS A 194 6.06 1.14 4.58
N LEU A 195 6.55 1.60 5.73
CA LEU A 195 6.43 3.00 6.17
C LEU A 195 7.19 3.96 5.25
N PHE A 196 8.37 3.56 4.77
CA PHE A 196 9.15 4.35 3.83
C PHE A 196 8.40 4.56 2.50
N THR A 197 7.91 3.48 1.90
CA THR A 197 7.12 3.57 0.65
C THR A 197 5.77 4.26 0.85
N LEU A 198 5.13 4.11 2.02
CA LEU A 198 3.92 4.86 2.38
C LEU A 198 4.20 6.36 2.35
N THR A 199 5.35 6.79 2.88
CA THR A 199 5.81 8.19 2.87
C THR A 199 6.03 8.68 1.44
N ILE A 200 6.71 7.89 0.59
CA ILE A 200 6.89 8.20 -0.83
C ILE A 200 5.53 8.35 -1.53
N GLY A 201 4.60 7.43 -1.31
CA GLY A 201 3.27 7.49 -1.89
C GLY A 201 2.49 8.73 -1.44
N HIS A 202 2.56 9.10 -0.16
CA HIS A 202 1.97 10.34 0.34
C HIS A 202 2.57 11.57 -0.35
N LEU A 203 3.91 11.64 -0.45
CA LEU A 203 4.62 12.72 -1.12
C LEU A 203 4.24 12.81 -2.61
N ASN A 204 4.14 11.68 -3.32
CA ASN A 204 3.74 11.65 -4.73
C ASN A 204 2.33 12.21 -4.96
N HIS A 205 1.43 12.12 -3.98
CA HIS A 205 0.09 12.72 -4.10
C HIS A 205 0.01 14.14 -3.54
N ALA A 206 1.04 14.57 -2.82
CA ALA A 206 1.02 15.80 -2.10
C ALA A 206 1.00 17.02 -3.04
N ASN A 207 0.33 18.09 -2.62
CA ASN A 207 0.37 19.40 -3.26
C ASN A 207 1.69 20.13 -2.98
N ILE A 208 2.83 19.47 -3.24
CA ILE A 208 4.18 20.00 -2.99
C ILE A 208 4.93 20.03 -4.32
N TYR A 209 5.74 21.06 -4.54
CA TYR A 209 6.63 21.13 -5.69
C TYR A 209 8.01 20.61 -5.30
N LEU A 210 8.38 19.43 -5.81
CA LEU A 210 9.68 18.81 -5.58
C LEU A 210 10.46 18.69 -6.90
N PRO A 211 11.30 19.67 -7.27
CA PRO A 211 12.03 19.65 -8.53
C PRO A 211 13.20 18.66 -8.45
N LEU A 212 13.04 17.48 -9.02
CA LEU A 212 14.07 16.42 -9.00
C LEU A 212 15.18 16.61 -10.05
N GLY A 213 15.04 17.59 -10.96
CA GLY A 213 16.00 17.78 -12.06
C GLY A 213 16.12 16.50 -12.90
N PRO A 214 17.34 16.05 -13.28
CA PRO A 214 17.53 14.82 -14.04
C PRO A 214 17.00 13.55 -13.34
N LEU A 215 16.84 13.56 -12.02
CA LEU A 215 16.38 12.39 -11.27
C LEU A 215 14.88 12.08 -11.49
N GLN A 216 14.11 13.00 -12.08
CA GLN A 216 12.74 12.72 -12.54
C GLN A 216 12.67 11.58 -13.60
N TYR A 217 13.83 11.28 -14.20
CA TYR A 217 14.17 10.09 -15.00
C TYR A 217 13.86 8.74 -14.36
N ILE A 218 14.05 8.70 -13.03
CA ILE A 218 14.24 7.47 -12.27
C ILE A 218 13.27 7.42 -11.10
N PHE A 219 12.99 8.58 -10.49
CA PHE A 219 12.13 8.67 -9.32
C PHE A 219 10.81 9.37 -9.65
N ASN A 220 9.76 8.81 -9.06
CA ASN A 220 8.48 9.45 -8.90
C ASN A 220 8.60 10.82 -8.24
N SER A 221 7.75 11.75 -8.67
CA SER A 221 7.61 13.07 -8.04
C SER A 221 6.13 13.45 -7.91
N PRO A 222 5.80 14.38 -7.00
CA PRO A 222 4.44 14.90 -6.88
C PRO A 222 3.90 15.43 -8.22
N GLN A 223 4.71 16.20 -8.94
CA GLN A 223 4.31 16.80 -10.21
C GLN A 223 3.98 15.72 -11.24
N MET A 224 4.82 14.70 -11.34
CA MET A 224 4.63 13.66 -12.33
C MET A 224 3.41 12.79 -12.01
N HIS A 225 3.22 12.41 -10.75
CA HIS A 225 2.06 11.61 -10.36
C HIS A 225 0.74 12.39 -10.45
N ILE A 226 0.76 13.71 -10.25
CA ILE A 226 -0.41 14.56 -10.53
C ILE A 226 -0.77 14.54 -12.02
N TRP A 227 0.21 14.54 -12.92
CA TRP A 227 -0.05 14.39 -14.37
C TRP A 227 -0.61 13.01 -14.71
N HIS A 228 -0.17 11.97 -14.01
CA HIS A 228 -0.73 10.63 -14.12
C HIS A 228 -2.24 10.58 -13.80
N HIS A 229 -2.68 11.36 -12.82
CA HIS A 229 -4.09 11.52 -12.45
C HIS A 229 -4.90 12.46 -13.37
N SER A 230 -4.27 13.03 -14.41
CA SER A 230 -4.97 13.96 -15.30
C SER A 230 -6.11 13.27 -16.05
N LYS A 231 -7.31 13.84 -15.95
CA LYS A 231 -8.51 13.38 -16.66
C LYS A 231 -8.35 13.42 -18.18
N GLU A 232 -7.70 14.47 -18.68
CA GLU A 232 -7.45 14.66 -20.10
C GLU A 232 -5.99 14.38 -20.39
N LEU A 233 -5.77 13.42 -21.29
CA LEU A 233 -4.46 13.04 -21.75
C LEU A 233 -4.27 13.45 -23.21
N PRO A 234 -3.06 13.81 -23.64
CA PRO A 234 -2.76 14.04 -25.04
C PRO A 234 -3.14 12.81 -25.90
N ARG A 235 -3.71 13.04 -27.09
CA ARG A 235 -4.10 11.96 -28.00
C ARG A 235 -2.91 11.04 -28.30
N GLY A 236 -3.14 9.72 -28.26
CA GLY A 236 -2.10 8.71 -28.51
C GLY A 236 -1.25 8.35 -27.28
N SER A 237 -1.49 8.98 -26.13
CA SER A 237 -0.91 8.53 -24.86
C SER A 237 -1.80 7.46 -24.22
N TYR A 238 -1.19 6.34 -23.84
CA TYR A 238 -1.79 5.38 -22.92
C TYR A 238 -1.39 5.83 -21.51
N GLY A 239 -2.36 5.83 -20.58
CA GLY A 239 -2.30 6.36 -19.21
C GLY A 239 -0.90 6.73 -18.77
N VAL A 240 -0.64 8.02 -18.54
CA VAL A 240 0.70 8.64 -18.30
C VAL A 240 1.47 7.78 -17.29
N ASN A 241 2.14 6.77 -17.82
CA ASN A 241 2.69 5.66 -17.06
C ASN A 241 4.16 5.97 -16.96
N TYR A 242 4.46 6.89 -16.06
CA TYR A 242 5.61 6.76 -15.19
C TYR A 242 4.99 7.02 -13.82
N GLY A 243 5.14 6.13 -12.84
CA GLY A 243 6.22 6.29 -11.87
C GLY A 243 7.65 6.36 -12.37
#